data_AF-A0A524Q053-F1
#
_entry.id   AF-A0A524Q053-F1
#
_cell.length_a   1.000
_cell.length_b   1.000
_cell.length_c   1.000
_cell.angle_alpha   90.00
_cell.angle_beta   90.00
_cell.angle_gamma   90.00
#
_symmetry.space_group_name_H-M   'P 1'
#
loop_
_entity.id
_entity.type
_entity.pdbx_description
1 polymer ?
#
loop_
_entity_poly.entity_id
_entity_poly.type
_entity_poly.pdbx_seq_one_letter_code
_entity_poly.pdbx_strand_id
1 'polypeptide(L)'
;LDYGGPLRVLGMLYIKAPAWPSGIGDLDKALDLLRRATEKYPSHPLNYMFYGDALLQDDDKEKALENLETAYRLAVPEIWGLPYSTIWRREIDALKSKASR
;
A
#
# COMPACT_ATOMS: atom_id res chain seq x y z
N LEU A 1 11.94 15.20 3.83
CA LEU A 1 10.57 15.07 3.24
C LEU A 1 9.99 13.75 3.72
N ASP A 2 8.75 13.73 4.20
CA ASP A 2 8.11 12.57 4.87
C ASP A 2 7.57 11.49 3.89
N TYR A 3 7.91 11.58 2.59
CA TYR A 3 7.56 10.62 1.54
C TYR A 3 6.07 10.16 1.50
N GLY A 4 5.14 11.03 1.91
CA GLY A 4 3.71 10.70 1.96
C GLY A 4 3.27 9.94 3.21
N GLY A 5 4.10 9.88 4.25
CA GLY A 5 3.81 9.28 5.55
C GLY A 5 2.40 9.58 6.09
N PRO A 6 1.95 10.84 6.18
CA PRO A 6 0.65 11.17 6.75
C PRO A 6 -0.52 10.66 5.91
N LEU A 7 -0.40 10.72 4.57
CA LEU A 7 -1.40 10.17 3.65
C LEU A 7 -1.49 8.65 3.80
N ARG A 8 -0.33 7.98 3.83
CA ARG A 8 -0.22 6.52 3.96
C ARG A 8 -0.75 6.02 5.30
N VAL A 9 -0.36 6.65 6.41
CA VAL A 9 -0.81 6.26 7.75
C VAL A 9 -2.32 6.43 7.89
N LEU A 10 -2.88 7.56 7.43
CA LEU A 10 -4.32 7.78 7.51
C LEU A 10 -5.10 6.83 6.58
N GLY A 11 -4.61 6.58 5.36
CA GLY A 11 -5.22 5.60 4.45
C GLY A 11 -5.22 4.18 5.03
N MET A 12 -4.10 3.76 5.63
CA MET A 12 -4.03 2.46 6.33
C MET A 12 -5.00 2.39 7.52
N LEU A 13 -5.17 3.47 8.26
CA LEU A 13 -6.10 3.52 9.39
C LEU A 13 -7.54 3.27 8.91
N TYR A 14 -7.91 3.87 7.78
CA TYR A 14 -9.23 3.69 7.18
C TYR A 14 -9.52 2.26 6.70
N ILE A 15 -8.54 1.51 6.20
CA ILE A 15 -8.77 0.09 5.82
C ILE A 15 -8.63 -0.89 6.99
N LYS A 16 -7.95 -0.52 8.08
CA LYS A 16 -7.73 -1.42 9.23
C LYS A 16 -8.78 -1.26 10.32
N ALA A 17 -9.39 -0.09 10.46
CA ALA A 17 -10.43 0.17 11.45
C ALA A 17 -11.76 -0.48 11.03
N PRO A 18 -12.62 -0.88 11.99
CA PRO A 18 -14.00 -1.27 11.70
C PRO A 18 -14.75 -0.13 11.01
N ALA A 19 -15.67 -0.49 10.11
CA ALA A 19 -16.60 0.47 9.53
C ALA A 19 -17.56 1.06 10.58
N TRP A 20 -18.27 2.11 10.19
CA TRP A 20 -19.33 2.71 11.01
C TRP A 20 -20.42 1.68 11.37
N PRO A 21 -21.02 1.74 12.58
CA PRO A 21 -20.83 2.73 13.64
C PRO A 21 -19.68 2.44 14.60
N SER A 22 -19.09 1.25 14.52
CA SER A 22 -18.10 0.77 15.50
C SER A 22 -16.71 1.41 15.32
N GLY A 23 -16.46 2.03 14.17
CA GLY A 23 -15.20 2.71 13.90
C GLY A 23 -15.28 3.66 12.71
N ILE A 24 -14.11 4.16 12.34
CA ILE A 24 -13.94 5.15 11.27
C ILE A 24 -13.62 4.53 9.92
N GLY A 25 -13.61 3.21 9.80
CA GLY A 25 -13.19 2.49 8.60
C GLY A 25 -13.98 2.91 7.37
N ASP A 26 -13.27 3.15 6.26
CA ASP A 26 -13.81 3.74 5.04
C ASP A 26 -12.88 3.45 3.86
N LEU A 27 -13.21 2.42 3.06
CA LEU A 27 -12.35 1.95 1.96
C LEU A 27 -12.16 3.02 0.88
N ASP A 28 -13.20 3.78 0.56
CA ASP A 28 -13.15 4.84 -0.47
C ASP A 28 -12.15 5.93 -0.07
N LYS A 29 -12.21 6.38 1.20
CA LYS A 29 -11.24 7.36 1.72
C LYS A 29 -9.82 6.82 1.71
N ALA A 30 -9.64 5.54 2.02
CA ALA A 30 -8.34 4.93 1.98
C ALA A 30 -7.75 4.90 0.56
N LEU A 31 -8.55 4.48 -0.43
CA LEU A 31 -8.15 4.45 -1.83
C LEU A 31 -7.74 5.85 -2.31
N ASP A 32 -8.48 6.91 -1.99
CA ASP A 32 -8.10 8.28 -2.34
C ASP A 32 -6.75 8.68 -1.74
N LEU A 33 -6.60 8.49 -0.42
CA LEU A 33 -5.39 8.90 0.30
C LEU A 33 -4.15 8.13 -0.18
N LEU A 34 -4.28 6.83 -0.40
CA LEU A 34 -3.18 5.97 -0.83
C LEU A 34 -2.80 6.22 -2.28
N ARG A 35 -3.77 6.42 -3.18
CA ARG A 35 -3.53 6.89 -4.56
C ARG A 35 -2.78 8.23 -4.56
N ARG A 36 -3.20 9.19 -3.74
CA ARG A 36 -2.49 10.48 -3.63
C ARG A 36 -1.07 10.33 -3.09
N ALA A 37 -0.82 9.33 -2.25
CA ALA A 37 0.53 9.04 -1.77
C ALA A 37 1.43 8.50 -2.89
N THR A 38 0.92 7.67 -3.80
CA THR A 38 1.69 7.20 -4.98
C THR A 38 1.93 8.33 -5.99
N GLU A 39 0.94 9.18 -6.25
CA GLU A 39 1.05 10.32 -7.17
C GLU A 39 2.06 11.37 -6.69
N LYS A 40 2.00 11.75 -5.40
CA LYS A 40 2.89 12.77 -4.85
C LYS A 40 4.29 12.27 -4.55
N TYR A 41 4.43 10.98 -4.25
CA TYR A 41 5.69 10.38 -3.83
C TYR A 41 5.93 9.04 -4.55
N PRO A 42 6.18 9.10 -5.88
CA PRO A 42 6.22 7.93 -6.74
C PRO A 42 7.47 7.05 -6.56
N SER A 43 8.43 7.46 -5.73
CA SER A 43 9.64 6.69 -5.44
C SER A 43 9.55 5.85 -4.16
N HIS A 44 8.47 5.97 -3.37
CA HIS A 44 8.39 5.31 -2.07
C HIS A 44 7.61 3.98 -2.15
N PRO A 45 8.25 2.82 -1.91
CA PRO A 45 7.66 1.50 -2.16
C PRO A 45 6.40 1.25 -1.33
N LEU A 46 6.39 1.67 -0.06
CA LEU A 46 5.23 1.43 0.81
C LEU A 46 3.97 2.18 0.37
N ASN A 47 4.06 3.26 -0.40
CA ASN A 47 2.87 3.95 -0.89
C ASN A 47 2.13 3.06 -1.90
N TYR A 48 2.88 2.41 -2.80
CA TYR A 48 2.34 1.45 -3.75
C TYR A 48 1.90 0.15 -3.08
N MET A 49 2.64 -0.36 -2.08
CA MET A 49 2.28 -1.57 -1.37
C MET A 49 0.91 -1.44 -0.68
N PHE A 50 0.70 -0.36 0.08
CA PHE A 50 -0.58 -0.17 0.77
C PHE A 50 -1.71 0.22 -0.17
N TYR A 51 -1.43 0.94 -1.26
CA TYR A 51 -2.45 1.17 -2.29
C TYR A 51 -2.88 -0.16 -2.94
N GLY A 52 -1.92 -1.04 -3.25
CA GLY A 52 -2.21 -2.39 -3.72
C GLY A 52 -3.04 -3.22 -2.73
N ASP A 53 -2.74 -3.17 -1.42
CA ASP A 53 -3.57 -3.84 -0.40
C ASP A 53 -5.00 -3.30 -0.35
N ALA A 54 -5.18 -1.97 -0.43
CA ALA A 54 -6.51 -1.37 -0.49
C ALA A 54 -7.27 -1.78 -1.76
N LEU A 55 -6.60 -1.83 -2.93
CA LEU A 55 -7.20 -2.32 -4.18
C LEU A 55 -7.62 -3.80 -4.10
N LEU A 56 -6.89 -4.64 -3.35
CA LEU A 56 -7.33 -6.02 -3.08
C LEU A 56 -8.57 -6.09 -2.20
N GLN A 57 -8.79 -5.13 -1.31
CA GLN A 57 -10.03 -5.06 -0.52
C GLN A 57 -11.20 -4.56 -1.36
N ASP A 58 -10.92 -3.78 -2.41
CA ASP A 58 -11.88 -3.31 -3.42
C ASP A 58 -12.12 -4.32 -4.55
N ASP A 59 -11.51 -5.52 -4.47
CA ASP A 59 -11.53 -6.58 -5.49
C ASP A 59 -10.94 -6.18 -6.87
N ASP A 60 -10.25 -5.04 -6.97
CA ASP A 60 -9.48 -4.61 -8.15
C ASP A 60 -8.10 -5.31 -8.18
N LYS A 61 -8.12 -6.63 -8.38
CA LYS A 61 -6.93 -7.49 -8.36
C LYS A 61 -5.89 -7.13 -9.42
N GLU A 62 -6.35 -6.67 -10.59
CA GLU A 62 -5.46 -6.28 -11.70
C GLU A 62 -4.62 -5.06 -11.31
N LYS A 63 -5.25 -3.96 -10.90
CA LYS A 63 -4.51 -2.77 -10.47
C LYS A 63 -3.72 -3.03 -9.20
N ALA A 64 -4.22 -3.88 -8.31
CA ALA A 64 -3.46 -4.27 -7.13
C ALA A 64 -2.12 -4.90 -7.49
N LEU A 65 -2.11 -5.87 -8.43
CA LEU A 65 -0.88 -6.52 -8.90
C LEU A 65 0.08 -5.52 -9.54
N GLU A 66 -0.39 -4.61 -10.39
CA GLU A 66 0.44 -3.57 -11.00
C GLU A 66 1.14 -2.68 -9.96
N ASN A 67 0.40 -2.26 -8.92
CA ASN A 67 0.95 -1.45 -7.84
C ASN A 67 1.92 -2.25 -6.98
N LEU A 68 1.63 -3.52 -6.68
CA LEU A 68 2.51 -4.40 -5.91
C LEU A 68 3.82 -4.70 -6.65
N GLU A 69 3.79 -4.87 -7.97
CA GLU A 69 5.02 -4.99 -8.77
C GLU A 69 5.85 -3.70 -8.74
N THR A 70 5.20 -2.55 -8.79
CA THR A 70 5.89 -1.26 -8.65
C THR A 70 6.51 -1.11 -7.26
N ALA A 71 5.78 -1.49 -6.20
CA ALA A 71 6.31 -1.52 -4.83
C ALA A 71 7.55 -2.41 -4.73
N TYR A 72 7.52 -3.60 -5.35
CA TYR A 72 8.62 -4.55 -5.31
C TYR A 72 9.89 -4.00 -5.97
N ARG A 73 9.74 -3.38 -7.15
CA ARG A 73 10.86 -2.74 -7.86
C ARG A 73 11.47 -1.57 -7.08
N LEU A 74 10.64 -0.81 -6.34
CA LEU A 74 11.08 0.35 -5.55
C LEU A 74 11.70 -0.04 -4.20
N ALA A 75 11.44 -1.25 -3.68
CA ALA A 75 12.03 -1.76 -2.44
C ALA A 75 13.49 -2.22 -2.66
N VAL A 76 14.34 -1.27 -3.08
CA VAL A 76 15.76 -1.46 -3.39
C VAL A 76 16.61 -1.45 -2.09
N PRO A 77 17.33 -2.54 -1.76
CA PRO A 77 18.16 -2.63 -0.55
C PRO A 77 19.20 -1.52 -0.40
N GLU A 78 19.77 -1.05 -1.50
CA GLU A 78 20.78 0.01 -1.54
C GLU A 78 20.21 1.38 -1.17
N ILE A 79 18.90 1.57 -1.39
CA ILE A 79 18.20 2.84 -1.07
C ILE A 79 17.61 2.79 0.34
N TRP A 80 16.94 1.68 0.69
CA TRP A 80 16.14 1.59 1.92
C TRP A 80 16.77 0.75 3.02
N GLY A 81 17.91 0.11 2.75
CA GLY A 81 18.54 -0.85 3.64
C GLY A 81 18.00 -2.27 3.46
N LEU A 82 18.89 -3.24 3.62
CA LEU A 82 18.57 -4.66 3.49
C LEU A 82 17.46 -5.14 4.46
N PRO A 83 17.44 -4.75 5.75
CA PRO A 83 16.39 -5.23 6.67
C PRO A 83 14.99 -4.79 6.24
N TYR A 84 14.81 -3.50 5.94
CA TYR A 84 13.51 -2.97 5.52
C TYR A 84 13.04 -3.53 4.19
N SER A 85 13.93 -3.55 3.20
CA SER A 85 13.62 -4.06 1.86
C SER A 85 13.23 -5.55 1.90
N THR A 86 13.88 -6.35 2.75
CA THR A 86 13.55 -7.77 2.94
C THR A 86 12.14 -7.94 3.51
N ILE A 87 11.80 -7.18 4.56
CA ILE A 87 10.46 -7.22 5.17
C ILE A 87 9.41 -6.80 4.14
N TRP A 88 9.60 -5.67 3.46
CA TRP A 88 8.63 -5.15 2.51
C TRP A 88 8.40 -6.09 1.34
N ARG A 89 9.47 -6.66 0.75
CA ARG A 89 9.33 -7.62 -0.35
C ARG A 89 8.55 -8.87 0.07
N ARG A 90 8.80 -9.39 1.28
CA ARG A 90 8.04 -10.53 1.82
C ARG A 90 6.54 -10.21 1.94
N GLU A 91 6.19 -9.03 2.47
CA GLU A 91 4.78 -8.63 2.58
C GLU A 91 4.15 -8.40 1.20
N ILE A 92 4.88 -7.81 0.26
CA ILE A 92 4.45 -7.62 -1.13
C ILE A 92 4.17 -8.97 -1.79
N ASP A 93 5.06 -9.95 -1.65
CA ASP A 93 4.88 -11.29 -2.23
C ASP A 93 3.67 -12.02 -1.65
N ALA A 94 3.39 -11.82 -0.36
CA ALA A 94 2.18 -12.36 0.28
C ALA A 94 0.90 -11.73 -0.29
N LEU A 95 0.89 -10.42 -0.52
CA LEU A 95 -0.22 -9.71 -1.15
C LEU A 95 -0.43 -10.13 -2.62
N LYS A 96 0.65 -10.27 -3.39
CA LYS A 96 0.60 -10.77 -4.77
C LYS A 96 0.00 -12.19 -4.81
N SER A 97 0.42 -13.05 -3.90
CA SER A 97 -0.14 -14.41 -3.78
C SER A 97 -1.63 -14.42 -3.44
N LYS A 98 -2.12 -13.45 -2.65
CA LYS A 98 -3.54 -13.27 -2.37
C LYS A 98 -4.31 -12.81 -3.61
N ALA A 99 -3.72 -11.94 -4.43
CA ALA A 99 -4.32 -11.43 -5.66
C ALA A 99 -4.48 -12.50 -6.76
N SER A 100 -3.58 -13.49 -6.77
CA SER A 100 -3.57 -14.59 -7.77
C SER A 100 -4.46 -15.78 -7.40
N ARG A 101 -5.17 -15.74 -6.27
CA ARG A 101 -6.17 -16.74 -5.86
C ARG A 101 -7.57 -16.29 -6.23
#